data_AF-A0A957SZ40-F1
#
_entry.id   AF-A0A957SZ40-F1
#
_cell.length_a   1.000
_cell.length_b   1.000
_cell.length_c   1.000
_cell.angle_alpha   90.00
_cell.angle_beta   90.00
_cell.angle_gamma   90.00
#
_symmetry.space_group_name_H-M   'P 1'
#
loop_
_entity.id
_entity.type
_entity.pdbx_description
1 polymer ?
#
loop_
_entity_poly.entity_id
_entity_poly.type
_entity_poly.pdbx_seq_one_letter_code
_entity_poly.pdbx_strand_id
1 'polypeptide(L)'
;ASEIGAGGPFAPVDADGDQIPDYLDPDDTTTDGSGGDSDGDGISDVDECPNGIPCPDSDGDGTPDYNDVSNTLSIKIFLAGAYSRSSDMMRDDLRAKALLPTASPYAGANATVDPALFAVTGSNAIVDWVVVELRDSGNPATVVARRAGLLQRDGDVVSTNGVSAMDFGDHSGDVYVAVRHRNHLAVMTANPVTLAPTVTVDFTTGAGTYGTDAQTLLEAGVYGMWAGDAAGNGNVINAGPGNDVNPILIKVLADAANANLSANYIVEGYAATDVNMDGETIAAGPSNDVNTVLISVFTHPGNSSYAANYIVSEQLPTAP
;
A
#
# COMPACT_ATOMS: atom_id res chain seq x y z
N ALA A 1 14.30 29.35 -28.81
CA ALA A 1 14.93 30.54 -29.43
C ALA A 1 16.42 30.24 -29.64
N SER A 2 17.38 31.13 -29.34
CA SER A 2 18.78 30.70 -29.14
C SER A 2 18.89 30.18 -27.71
N GLU A 3 19.00 28.85 -27.55
CA GLU A 3 19.07 28.15 -26.25
C GLU A 3 20.37 28.41 -25.46
N ILE A 4 21.32 29.15 -26.05
CA ILE A 4 22.53 29.57 -25.35
C ILE A 4 22.18 30.78 -24.49
N GLY A 5 21.95 30.54 -23.20
CA GLY A 5 21.75 31.58 -22.21
C GLY A 5 22.98 32.48 -22.03
N ALA A 6 22.81 33.58 -21.29
CA ALA A 6 23.86 34.58 -21.07
C ALA A 6 25.14 34.01 -20.42
N GLY A 7 25.05 32.85 -19.77
CA GLY A 7 26.18 32.11 -19.17
C GLY A 7 26.97 31.22 -20.13
N GLY A 8 26.58 31.12 -21.40
CA GLY A 8 27.22 30.26 -22.40
C GLY A 8 26.54 28.89 -22.55
N PRO A 9 27.13 27.96 -23.34
CA PRO A 9 26.46 26.74 -23.81
C PRO A 9 26.19 25.68 -22.72
N PHE A 10 26.59 25.93 -21.47
CA PHE A 10 26.33 25.07 -20.32
C PHE A 10 25.33 25.69 -19.32
N ALA A 11 24.77 26.86 -19.66
CA ALA A 11 23.72 27.52 -18.92
C ALA A 11 22.60 27.81 -19.92
N PRO A 12 21.74 26.80 -20.21
CA PRO A 12 20.62 26.99 -21.11
C PRO A 12 19.69 28.09 -20.58
N VAL A 13 18.87 28.64 -21.47
CA VAL A 13 17.81 29.57 -21.04
C VAL A 13 16.78 28.77 -20.24
N ASP A 14 16.28 29.42 -19.20
CA ASP A 14 15.24 28.99 -18.26
C ASP A 14 14.45 30.29 -18.03
N ALA A 15 13.37 30.44 -18.79
CA ALA A 15 12.66 31.70 -18.97
C ALA A 15 11.71 32.02 -17.81
N ASP A 16 11.13 31.00 -17.18
CA ASP A 16 10.17 31.12 -16.09
C ASP A 16 10.76 30.83 -14.70
N GLY A 17 11.99 30.28 -14.65
CA GLY A 17 12.80 30.15 -13.45
C GLY A 17 12.53 28.88 -12.65
N ASP A 18 11.98 27.85 -13.27
CA ASP A 18 11.57 26.59 -12.66
C ASP A 18 12.72 25.57 -12.54
N GLN A 19 13.89 25.87 -13.12
CA GLN A 19 15.09 25.03 -13.22
C GLN A 19 15.00 23.91 -14.29
N ILE A 20 14.04 24.01 -15.19
CA ILE A 20 13.89 23.22 -16.42
C ILE A 20 14.29 24.12 -17.60
N PRO A 21 15.18 23.65 -18.49
CA PRO A 21 15.56 24.45 -19.65
C PRO A 21 14.41 24.61 -20.67
N ASP A 22 14.28 25.78 -21.29
CA ASP A 22 13.26 26.10 -22.34
C ASP A 22 13.17 25.04 -23.47
N TYR A 23 14.26 24.34 -23.77
CA TYR A 23 14.26 23.30 -24.81
C TYR A 23 13.62 21.96 -24.39
N LEU A 24 13.41 21.76 -23.09
CA LEU A 24 12.73 20.62 -22.49
C LEU A 24 11.36 20.96 -21.90
N ASP A 25 11.09 22.25 -21.70
CA ASP A 25 9.91 22.81 -21.06
C ASP A 25 8.85 23.26 -22.09
N PRO A 26 7.71 22.55 -22.19
CA PRO A 26 6.57 22.98 -23.00
C PRO A 26 5.90 24.30 -22.60
N ASP A 27 6.04 24.76 -21.36
CA ASP A 27 5.40 25.98 -20.80
C ASP A 27 6.40 27.07 -20.34
N ASP A 28 7.46 27.27 -21.13
CA ASP A 28 8.55 28.25 -20.94
C ASP A 28 8.14 29.75 -20.92
N THR A 29 6.84 30.05 -20.88
CA THR A 29 6.31 31.42 -20.99
C THR A 29 5.67 31.97 -19.73
N THR A 30 5.50 31.13 -18.70
CA THR A 30 4.97 31.61 -17.42
C THR A 30 5.97 32.59 -16.78
N THR A 31 5.48 33.64 -16.14
CA THR A 31 6.37 34.69 -15.56
C THR A 31 5.89 35.15 -14.20
N ASP A 32 4.91 34.46 -13.64
CA ASP A 32 4.39 34.68 -12.29
C ASP A 32 5.23 33.95 -11.21
N GLY A 33 6.23 33.16 -11.64
CA GLY A 33 7.14 32.44 -10.76
C GLY A 33 6.54 31.15 -10.19
N SER A 34 5.44 30.65 -10.77
CA SER A 34 5.01 29.26 -10.55
C SER A 34 5.87 28.27 -11.33
N GLY A 35 6.51 28.70 -12.41
CA GLY A 35 7.38 27.84 -13.21
C GLY A 35 6.60 26.80 -14.00
N GLY A 36 5.58 27.23 -14.74
CA GLY A 36 4.86 26.35 -15.67
C GLY A 36 3.85 25.39 -15.04
N ASP A 37 3.07 24.76 -15.93
CA ASP A 37 2.31 23.52 -15.73
C ASP A 37 2.30 22.82 -17.11
N SER A 38 3.41 22.14 -17.40
CA SER A 38 3.76 21.65 -18.73
C SER A 38 2.88 20.51 -19.22
N ASP A 39 2.32 19.70 -18.32
CA ASP A 39 1.37 18.64 -18.64
C ASP A 39 -0.11 19.02 -18.41
N GLY A 40 -0.36 20.13 -17.72
CA GLY A 40 -1.68 20.71 -17.52
C GLY A 40 -2.51 19.98 -16.45
N ASP A 41 -1.88 19.27 -15.52
CA ASP A 41 -2.54 18.53 -14.46
C ASP A 41 -2.93 19.40 -13.24
N GLY A 42 -2.39 20.63 -13.17
CA GLY A 42 -2.64 21.60 -12.12
C GLY A 42 -1.67 21.58 -10.93
N ILE A 43 -0.60 20.78 -11.01
CA ILE A 43 0.64 20.91 -10.25
C ILE A 43 1.62 21.71 -11.13
N SER A 44 2.47 22.53 -10.53
CA SER A 44 3.47 23.28 -11.31
C SER A 44 4.77 22.51 -11.46
N ASP A 45 5.48 22.69 -12.57
CA ASP A 45 6.74 21.98 -12.88
C ASP A 45 7.78 22.17 -11.77
N VAL A 46 7.80 23.33 -11.09
CA VAL A 46 8.70 23.59 -9.95
C VAL A 46 8.39 22.73 -8.71
N ASP A 47 7.13 22.35 -8.52
CA ASP A 47 6.68 21.51 -7.41
C ASP A 47 6.92 20.01 -7.72
N GLU A 48 6.88 19.63 -8.99
CA GLU A 48 7.17 18.28 -9.49
C GLU A 48 8.67 18.01 -9.62
N CYS A 49 9.42 19.04 -10.01
CA CYS A 49 10.87 19.02 -10.18
C CYS A 49 11.59 19.97 -9.20
N PRO A 50 11.46 19.80 -7.87
CA PRO A 50 11.97 20.77 -6.89
C PRO A 50 13.51 20.92 -6.89
N ASN A 51 14.22 19.96 -7.50
CA ASN A 51 15.68 19.99 -7.65
C ASN A 51 16.14 20.24 -9.10
N GLY A 52 15.23 20.61 -10.00
CA GLY A 52 15.47 20.73 -11.43
C GLY A 52 15.86 19.40 -12.09
N ILE A 53 16.54 19.48 -13.23
CA ILE A 53 16.96 18.29 -14.01
C ILE A 53 18.18 17.59 -13.38
N PRO A 54 18.18 16.24 -13.23
CA PRO A 54 17.12 15.31 -13.64
C PRO A 54 15.92 15.35 -12.68
N CYS A 55 14.75 15.66 -13.23
CA CYS A 55 13.49 15.64 -12.52
C CYS A 55 13.16 14.20 -12.09
N PRO A 56 12.49 14.00 -10.94
CA PRO A 56 11.93 12.70 -10.59
C PRO A 56 11.02 12.12 -11.68
N ASP A 57 10.92 10.80 -11.66
CA ASP A 57 9.97 9.99 -12.43
C ASP A 57 9.32 9.11 -11.35
N SER A 58 8.33 9.70 -10.66
CA SER A 58 7.59 9.15 -9.53
C SER A 58 6.86 7.86 -9.91
N ASP A 59 6.45 7.84 -11.17
CA ASP A 59 5.69 6.84 -11.86
C ASP A 59 6.59 5.66 -12.34
N GLY A 60 7.82 5.95 -12.78
CA GLY A 60 8.80 5.00 -13.30
C GLY A 60 8.54 4.55 -14.74
N ASP A 61 7.70 5.23 -15.50
CA ASP A 61 7.40 4.89 -16.89
C ASP A 61 8.38 5.49 -17.92
N GLY A 62 9.27 6.38 -17.47
CA GLY A 62 10.27 7.06 -18.28
C GLY A 62 9.88 8.46 -18.75
N THR A 63 8.70 8.97 -18.37
CA THR A 63 8.29 10.37 -18.51
C THR A 63 8.62 11.10 -17.20
N PRO A 64 9.37 12.21 -17.22
CA PRO A 64 9.63 12.98 -16.00
C PRO A 64 8.37 13.67 -15.50
N ASP A 65 8.25 13.85 -14.17
CA ASP A 65 7.02 14.31 -13.51
C ASP A 65 6.43 15.60 -14.12
N TYR A 66 7.22 16.64 -14.40
CA TYR A 66 6.69 17.90 -15.04
C TYR A 66 6.05 17.72 -16.42
N ASN A 67 6.20 16.56 -17.05
CA ASN A 67 5.65 16.25 -18.36
C ASN A 67 4.72 15.03 -18.30
N ASP A 68 4.34 14.58 -17.09
CA ASP A 68 3.53 13.38 -16.82
C ASP A 68 2.36 13.70 -15.89
N VAL A 69 1.14 13.67 -16.43
CA VAL A 69 -0.07 14.07 -15.71
C VAL A 69 -0.21 13.28 -14.40
N SER A 70 -0.06 13.94 -13.25
CA SER A 70 -0.11 13.32 -11.94
C SER A 70 -1.54 13.06 -11.47
N ASN A 71 -1.95 11.78 -11.49
CA ASN A 71 -3.18 11.34 -10.85
C ASN A 71 -2.91 10.73 -9.48
N THR A 72 -2.78 11.61 -8.48
CA THR A 72 -2.45 11.20 -7.12
C THR A 72 -3.66 10.73 -6.29
N LEU A 73 -3.44 9.67 -5.52
CA LEU A 73 -4.45 9.00 -4.73
C LEU A 73 -3.99 8.89 -3.27
N SER A 74 -4.65 9.66 -2.41
CA SER A 74 -4.52 9.56 -0.97
C SER A 74 -5.36 8.39 -0.45
N ILE A 75 -4.72 7.39 0.13
CA ILE A 75 -5.41 6.17 0.57
C ILE A 75 -5.18 5.98 2.06
N LYS A 76 -6.25 5.67 2.79
CA LYS A 76 -6.16 5.26 4.20
C LYS A 76 -6.68 3.85 4.40
N ILE A 77 -5.89 3.00 5.07
CA ILE A 77 -6.26 1.64 5.45
C ILE A 77 -5.68 1.29 6.83
N PHE A 78 -6.34 0.40 7.56
CA PHE A 78 -5.76 -0.25 8.73
C PHE A 78 -5.68 -1.76 8.55
N LEU A 79 -4.63 -2.37 9.10
CA LEU A 79 -4.46 -3.82 9.19
C LEU A 79 -4.92 -4.29 10.56
N ALA A 80 -5.92 -5.17 10.62
CA ALA A 80 -6.44 -5.65 11.90
C ALA A 80 -5.39 -6.32 12.79
N GLY A 81 -4.39 -7.00 12.21
CA GLY A 81 -3.29 -7.61 12.97
C GLY A 81 -2.42 -6.58 13.68
N ALA A 82 -2.10 -5.47 13.00
CA ALA A 82 -1.21 -4.43 13.52
C ALA A 82 -1.95 -3.37 14.35
N TYR A 83 -3.27 -3.20 14.20
CA TYR A 83 -4.00 -2.11 14.84
C TYR A 83 -3.97 -2.18 16.38
N SER A 84 -3.76 -1.03 17.02
CA SER A 84 -3.74 -0.90 18.48
C SER A 84 -4.71 0.18 18.96
N ARG A 85 -5.76 -0.26 19.68
CA ARG A 85 -6.76 0.61 20.34
C ARG A 85 -6.20 1.50 21.45
N SER A 86 -4.96 1.28 21.90
CA SER A 86 -4.36 2.13 22.92
C SER A 86 -3.78 3.42 22.34
N SER A 87 -3.48 3.41 21.04
CA SER A 87 -2.84 4.52 20.32
C SER A 87 -3.66 4.99 19.13
N ASP A 88 -4.81 4.36 18.86
CA ASP A 88 -5.67 4.57 17.68
C ASP A 88 -4.88 4.51 16.36
N MET A 89 -3.83 3.68 16.36
CA MET A 89 -2.82 3.57 15.30
C MET A 89 -2.32 2.13 15.23
N MET A 90 -1.72 1.75 14.10
CA MET A 90 -1.04 0.47 13.96
C MET A 90 0.28 0.44 14.73
N ARG A 91 0.69 -0.75 15.15
CA ARG A 91 2.05 -1.04 15.62
C ARG A 91 3.00 -1.13 14.43
N ASP A 92 4.25 -0.75 14.64
CA ASP A 92 5.34 -0.80 13.66
C ASP A 92 6.42 -1.82 14.05
N ASP A 93 6.00 -2.96 14.61
CA ASP A 93 6.90 -3.97 15.19
C ASP A 93 7.93 -4.48 14.17
N LEU A 94 7.52 -4.71 12.91
CA LEU A 94 8.41 -5.13 11.82
C LEU A 94 9.52 -4.11 11.56
N ARG A 95 9.20 -2.81 11.55
CA ARG A 95 10.17 -1.74 11.39
C ARG A 95 11.08 -1.67 12.61
N ALA A 96 10.52 -1.72 13.82
CA ALA A 96 11.27 -1.67 15.07
C ALA A 96 12.25 -2.84 15.21
N LYS A 97 11.91 -4.02 14.67
CA LYS A 97 12.75 -5.22 14.60
C LYS A 97 13.67 -5.27 13.37
N ALA A 98 13.68 -4.24 12.52
CA ALA A 98 14.45 -4.16 11.27
C ALA A 98 14.17 -5.34 10.31
N LEU A 99 12.92 -5.77 10.22
CA LEU A 99 12.46 -6.90 9.40
C LEU A 99 11.88 -6.47 8.04
N LEU A 100 11.57 -5.18 7.85
CA LEU A 100 11.01 -4.70 6.59
C LEU A 100 12.01 -4.85 5.43
N PRO A 101 11.61 -5.45 4.30
CA PRO A 101 12.47 -5.53 3.13
C PRO A 101 12.58 -4.16 2.45
N THR A 102 13.74 -3.85 1.89
CA THR A 102 13.96 -2.62 1.11
C THR A 102 13.44 -2.73 -0.33
N ALA A 103 12.98 -3.91 -0.73
CA ALA A 103 12.33 -4.17 -2.00
C ALA A 103 10.92 -4.70 -1.74
N SER A 104 9.96 -4.23 -2.54
CA SER A 104 8.57 -4.71 -2.51
C SER A 104 8.52 -6.23 -2.65
N PRO A 105 7.77 -6.94 -1.78
CA PRO A 105 7.62 -8.39 -1.87
C PRO A 105 6.59 -8.82 -2.95
N TYR A 106 5.94 -7.88 -3.63
CA TYR A 106 4.81 -8.17 -4.50
C TYR A 106 5.22 -8.27 -5.98
N ALA A 107 4.98 -9.43 -6.57
CA ALA A 107 5.18 -9.65 -7.99
C ALA A 107 4.29 -8.72 -8.83
N GLY A 108 4.87 -8.09 -9.86
CA GLY A 108 4.18 -7.13 -10.72
C GLY A 108 3.97 -5.75 -10.09
N ALA A 109 4.56 -5.48 -8.93
CA ALA A 109 4.61 -4.18 -8.26
C ALA A 109 6.01 -3.99 -7.66
N ASN A 110 7.03 -4.09 -8.51
CA ASN A 110 8.42 -4.03 -8.08
C ASN A 110 8.76 -2.58 -7.72
N ALA A 111 9.28 -2.37 -6.52
CA ALA A 111 9.70 -1.07 -6.01
C ALA A 111 10.82 -1.26 -5.00
N THR A 112 11.66 -0.24 -4.82
CA THR A 112 12.70 -0.24 -3.78
C THR A 112 12.67 1.07 -3.02
N VAL A 113 13.12 1.06 -1.76
CA VAL A 113 13.17 2.24 -0.89
C VAL A 113 14.57 2.44 -0.33
N ASP A 114 14.89 3.68 0.03
CA ASP A 114 16.07 3.98 0.85
C ASP A 114 15.88 3.37 2.26
N PRO A 115 16.81 2.54 2.78
CA PRO A 115 16.75 2.02 4.14
C PRO A 115 16.60 3.09 5.23
N ALA A 116 17.05 4.34 4.98
CA ALA A 116 16.89 5.47 5.88
C ALA A 116 15.41 5.76 6.19
N LEU A 117 14.49 5.40 5.30
CA LEU A 117 13.06 5.57 5.52
C LEU A 117 12.55 4.78 6.72
N PHE A 118 13.17 3.63 7.04
CA PHE A 118 12.78 2.81 8.20
C PHE A 118 13.28 3.37 9.54
N ALA A 119 14.07 4.46 9.52
CA ALA A 119 14.43 5.20 10.72
C ALA A 119 13.31 6.15 11.20
N VAL A 120 12.30 6.44 10.36
CA VAL A 120 11.16 7.28 10.73
C VAL A 120 10.32 6.58 11.82
N THR A 121 9.88 7.36 12.81
CA THR A 121 9.05 6.91 13.95
C THR A 121 7.84 7.82 14.14
N GLY A 122 6.94 7.48 15.07
CA GLY A 122 5.69 8.23 15.28
C GLY A 122 4.61 7.82 14.26
N SER A 123 3.64 8.69 13.99
CA SER A 123 2.51 8.39 13.09
C SER A 123 2.96 7.92 11.70
N ASN A 124 4.04 8.48 11.19
CA ASN A 124 4.54 8.20 9.84
C ASN A 124 5.52 7.02 9.79
N ALA A 125 5.67 6.26 10.89
CA ALA A 125 6.53 5.07 10.87
C ALA A 125 5.95 4.02 9.92
N ILE A 126 6.80 3.40 9.10
CA ILE A 126 6.35 2.36 8.17
C ILE A 126 5.95 1.10 8.94
N VAL A 127 4.76 0.60 8.66
CA VAL A 127 4.19 -0.65 9.17
C VAL A 127 4.55 -1.81 8.26
N ASP A 128 4.26 -1.69 6.96
CA ASP A 128 4.55 -2.71 5.94
C ASP A 128 4.38 -2.16 4.51
N TRP A 129 4.72 -2.99 3.52
CA TRP A 129 4.36 -2.83 2.13
C TRP A 129 2.91 -3.24 1.84
N VAL A 130 2.23 -2.47 0.99
CA VAL A 130 0.94 -2.81 0.38
C VAL A 130 1.02 -2.70 -1.14
N VAL A 131 0.03 -3.27 -1.83
CA VAL A 131 -0.19 -3.02 -3.26
C VAL A 131 -1.50 -2.31 -3.44
N VAL A 132 -1.48 -1.26 -4.25
CA VAL A 132 -2.68 -0.60 -4.73
C VAL A 132 -2.89 -0.99 -6.19
N GLU A 133 -4.10 -1.44 -6.50
CA GLU A 133 -4.54 -1.79 -7.85
C GLU A 133 -5.62 -0.81 -8.30
N LEU A 134 -5.45 -0.22 -9.48
CA LEU A 134 -6.54 0.41 -10.22
C LEU A 134 -7.20 -0.64 -11.09
N ARG A 135 -8.52 -0.69 -11.09
CA ARG A 135 -9.33 -1.70 -11.78
C ARG A 135 -10.35 -1.04 -12.69
N ASP A 136 -10.59 -1.66 -13.84
CA ASP A 136 -11.46 -1.14 -14.89
C ASP A 136 -12.91 -0.95 -14.37
N SER A 137 -13.52 0.20 -14.66
CA SER A 137 -14.88 0.53 -14.22
C SER A 137 -15.97 -0.29 -14.91
N GLY A 138 -15.72 -0.79 -16.13
CA GLY A 138 -16.63 -1.66 -16.88
C GLY A 138 -16.51 -3.13 -16.49
N ASN A 139 -15.32 -3.56 -16.04
CA ASN A 139 -15.05 -4.90 -15.55
C ASN A 139 -14.05 -4.87 -14.37
N PRO A 140 -14.53 -4.88 -13.11
CA PRO A 140 -13.66 -4.74 -11.93
C PRO A 140 -12.73 -5.94 -11.67
N ALA A 141 -12.83 -7.02 -12.46
CA ALA A 141 -11.86 -8.12 -12.44
C ALA A 141 -10.57 -7.80 -13.21
N THR A 142 -10.58 -6.79 -14.08
CA THR A 142 -9.42 -6.36 -14.86
C THR A 142 -8.62 -5.32 -14.07
N VAL A 143 -7.37 -5.63 -13.75
CA VAL A 143 -6.41 -4.67 -13.19
C VAL A 143 -5.80 -3.87 -14.34
N VAL A 144 -5.93 -2.54 -14.29
CA VAL A 144 -5.39 -1.61 -15.30
C VAL A 144 -4.06 -0.99 -14.85
N ALA A 145 -3.88 -0.79 -13.55
CA ALA A 145 -2.62 -0.35 -12.96
C ALA A 145 -2.36 -1.06 -11.64
N ARG A 146 -1.08 -1.23 -11.28
CA ARG A 146 -0.67 -1.85 -10.03
C ARG A 146 0.63 -1.23 -9.52
N ARG A 147 0.61 -0.68 -8.31
CA ARG A 147 1.77 -0.03 -7.69
C ARG A 147 1.97 -0.47 -6.25
N ALA A 148 3.21 -0.58 -5.82
CA ALA A 148 3.55 -0.88 -4.43
C ALA A 148 3.67 0.42 -3.64
N GLY A 149 3.07 0.45 -2.47
CA GLY A 149 3.12 1.58 -1.53
C GLY A 149 3.56 1.13 -0.15
N LEU A 150 3.80 2.10 0.71
CA LEU A 150 4.18 1.89 2.09
C LEU A 150 3.04 2.33 3.00
N LEU A 151 2.67 1.46 3.94
CA LEU A 151 1.65 1.75 4.94
C LEU A 151 2.30 2.40 6.17
N GLN A 152 1.75 3.52 6.63
CA GLN A 152 2.15 4.23 7.84
C GLN A 152 1.25 3.91 9.04
N ARG A 153 1.68 4.20 10.27
CA ARG A 153 0.96 3.79 11.49
C ARG A 153 -0.41 4.44 11.65
N ASP A 154 -0.60 5.65 11.14
CA ASP A 154 -1.88 6.36 11.12
C ASP A 154 -2.79 5.96 9.95
N GLY A 155 -2.36 4.98 9.15
CA GLY A 155 -3.16 4.36 8.10
C GLY A 155 -2.92 4.93 6.71
N ASP A 156 -2.12 6.00 6.59
CA ASP A 156 -1.76 6.57 5.29
C ASP A 156 -0.94 5.56 4.45
N VAL A 157 -1.33 5.41 3.19
CA VAL A 157 -0.53 4.70 2.18
C VAL A 157 0.18 5.73 1.33
N VAL A 158 1.50 5.67 1.33
CA VAL A 158 2.39 6.63 0.66
C VAL A 158 3.26 5.94 -0.39
N SER A 159 3.77 6.72 -1.33
CA SER A 159 4.75 6.27 -2.32
C SER A 159 6.08 5.86 -1.65
N THR A 160 7.02 5.36 -2.44
CA THR A 160 8.32 4.82 -1.99
C THR A 160 9.23 5.86 -1.35
N ASN A 161 8.94 7.16 -1.52
CA ASN A 161 9.60 8.24 -0.80
C ASN A 161 9.12 8.39 0.66
N GLY A 162 8.03 7.71 1.03
CA GLY A 162 7.47 7.70 2.38
C GLY A 162 6.70 8.95 2.79
N VAL A 163 6.36 9.84 1.85
CA VAL A 163 5.67 11.10 2.12
C VAL A 163 4.54 11.36 1.14
N SER A 164 4.80 11.24 -0.17
CA SER A 164 3.83 11.58 -1.21
C SER A 164 2.68 10.58 -1.26
N ALA A 165 1.51 11.04 -1.70
CA ALA A 165 0.40 10.17 -2.06
C ALA A 165 0.81 9.17 -3.15
N MET A 166 -0.01 8.14 -3.36
CA MET A 166 0.23 7.16 -4.42
C MET A 166 -0.05 7.78 -5.76
N ASP A 167 0.96 7.85 -6.62
CA ASP A 167 0.84 8.39 -7.96
C ASP A 167 0.66 7.27 -8.99
N PHE A 168 -0.22 7.51 -9.96
CA PHE A 168 -0.55 6.60 -11.04
C PHE A 168 -0.34 7.22 -12.43
N GLY A 169 0.31 8.39 -12.53
CA GLY A 169 0.63 9.07 -13.79
C GLY A 169 -0.60 9.27 -14.68
N ASP A 170 -0.42 9.10 -15.98
CA ASP A 170 -1.41 9.23 -17.06
C ASP A 170 -2.75 8.45 -16.92
N HIS A 171 -2.93 7.65 -15.87
CA HIS A 171 -4.20 6.95 -15.65
C HIS A 171 -5.33 7.93 -15.35
N SER A 172 -6.29 8.02 -16.28
CA SER A 172 -7.45 8.89 -16.17
C SER A 172 -8.78 8.13 -16.19
N GLY A 173 -9.83 8.80 -15.69
CA GLY A 173 -11.20 8.29 -15.72
C GLY A 173 -11.62 7.53 -14.46
N ASP A 174 -12.77 6.87 -14.57
CA ASP A 174 -13.39 6.15 -13.46
C ASP A 174 -12.74 4.77 -13.28
N VAL A 175 -12.22 4.49 -12.08
CA VAL A 175 -11.59 3.22 -11.72
C VAL A 175 -12.06 2.72 -10.35
N TYR A 176 -12.08 1.42 -10.15
CA TYR A 176 -12.12 0.88 -8.79
C TYR A 176 -10.72 0.92 -8.18
N VAL A 177 -10.62 1.32 -6.92
CA VAL A 177 -9.36 1.31 -6.17
C VAL A 177 -9.38 0.12 -5.24
N ALA A 178 -8.41 -0.78 -5.35
CA ALA A 178 -8.23 -1.91 -4.45
C ALA A 178 -6.88 -1.86 -3.73
N VAL A 179 -6.86 -2.26 -2.45
CA VAL A 179 -5.64 -2.40 -1.65
C VAL A 179 -5.49 -3.86 -1.25
N ARG A 180 -4.32 -4.43 -1.57
CA ARG A 180 -3.93 -5.80 -1.23
C ARG A 180 -2.76 -5.77 -0.25
N HIS A 181 -2.78 -6.72 0.67
CA HIS A 181 -1.71 -6.95 1.63
C HIS A 181 -1.35 -8.44 1.64
N ARG A 182 -0.14 -8.78 2.08
CA ARG A 182 0.41 -10.15 2.01
C ARG A 182 -0.29 -11.17 2.91
N ASN A 183 -0.95 -10.72 3.97
CA ASN A 183 -1.56 -11.62 4.98
C ASN A 183 -2.91 -11.11 5.52
N HIS A 184 -3.49 -10.09 4.85
CA HIS A 184 -4.83 -9.58 5.10
C HIS A 184 -5.67 -9.65 3.83
N LEU A 185 -6.99 -9.85 3.99
CA LEU A 185 -7.92 -9.87 2.85
C LEU A 185 -8.03 -8.48 2.22
N ALA A 186 -7.93 -8.44 0.91
CA ALA A 186 -7.98 -7.21 0.12
C ALA A 186 -9.33 -6.47 0.26
N VAL A 187 -9.27 -5.15 0.12
CA VAL A 187 -10.45 -4.26 0.10
C VAL A 187 -10.48 -3.51 -1.23
N MET A 188 -11.69 -3.16 -1.69
CA MET A 188 -11.88 -2.37 -2.91
C MET A 188 -13.05 -1.41 -2.72
N THR A 189 -13.02 -0.26 -3.40
CA THR A 189 -14.15 0.68 -3.41
C THR A 189 -15.43 0.02 -3.95
N ALA A 190 -16.59 0.38 -3.40
CA ALA A 190 -17.90 -0.15 -3.80
C ALA A 190 -18.31 0.31 -5.19
N ASN A 191 -17.92 1.53 -5.54
CA ASN A 191 -18.17 2.18 -6.83
C ASN A 191 -16.85 2.69 -7.40
N PRO A 192 -16.78 2.90 -8.73
CA PRO A 192 -15.64 3.57 -9.33
C PRO A 192 -15.46 4.97 -8.73
N VAL A 193 -14.20 5.38 -8.64
CA VAL A 193 -13.76 6.71 -8.25
C VAL A 193 -13.10 7.34 -9.48
N THR A 194 -13.47 8.58 -9.78
CA THR A 194 -12.85 9.35 -10.86
C THR A 194 -11.46 9.79 -10.40
N LEU A 195 -10.42 9.39 -11.12
CA LEU A 195 -9.07 9.91 -10.91
C LEU A 195 -9.01 11.39 -11.26
N ALA A 196 -8.37 12.16 -10.38
CA ALA A 196 -8.19 13.60 -10.46
C ALA A 196 -6.95 13.96 -9.62
N PRO A 197 -6.37 15.16 -9.78
CA PRO A 197 -5.10 15.56 -9.14
C PRO A 197 -5.08 15.41 -7.61
N THR A 198 -6.24 15.33 -6.95
CA THR A 198 -6.33 14.90 -5.55
C THR A 198 -7.61 14.12 -5.29
N VAL A 199 -7.47 12.81 -5.11
CA VAL A 199 -8.57 11.92 -4.73
C VAL A 199 -8.25 11.25 -3.40
N THR A 200 -9.26 11.16 -2.52
CA THR A 200 -9.12 10.43 -1.25
C THR A 200 -9.99 9.18 -1.24
N VAL A 201 -9.39 8.05 -0.90
CA VAL A 201 -10.08 6.79 -0.63
C VAL A 201 -9.75 6.34 0.79
N ASP A 202 -10.72 6.48 1.69
CA ASP A 202 -10.55 6.15 3.10
C ASP A 202 -11.35 4.90 3.48
N PHE A 203 -10.63 3.78 3.58
CA PHE A 203 -11.15 2.49 4.00
C PHE A 203 -11.24 2.34 5.52
N THR A 204 -10.73 3.28 6.32
CA THR A 204 -10.73 3.17 7.79
C THR A 204 -12.09 3.47 8.43
N THR A 205 -13.06 3.96 7.64
CA THR A 205 -14.39 4.37 8.12
C THR A 205 -15.47 3.31 7.95
N GLY A 206 -15.18 2.21 7.25
CA GLY A 206 -16.14 1.12 6.98
C GLY A 206 -17.19 1.42 5.92
N ALA A 207 -17.15 2.60 5.29
CA ALA A 207 -18.09 2.98 4.26
C ALA A 207 -17.55 2.68 2.86
N GLY A 208 -18.42 2.21 1.96
CA GLY A 208 -18.14 2.24 0.53
C GLY A 208 -17.15 1.18 0.03
N THR A 209 -17.15 -0.03 0.58
CA THR A 209 -16.40 -1.17 0.04
C THR A 209 -17.24 -2.09 -0.85
N TYR A 210 -16.60 -2.70 -1.86
CA TYR A 210 -17.21 -3.73 -2.69
C TYR A 210 -17.52 -4.99 -1.86
N GLY A 211 -18.63 -5.65 -2.18
CA GLY A 211 -19.07 -6.87 -1.51
C GLY A 211 -19.71 -6.63 -0.14
N THR A 212 -19.76 -7.67 0.69
CA THR A 212 -20.39 -7.64 2.02
C THR A 212 -19.36 -8.00 3.08
N ASP A 213 -19.33 -7.25 4.18
CA ASP A 213 -18.39 -7.46 5.29
C ASP A 213 -16.91 -7.53 4.83
N ALA A 214 -16.54 -6.74 3.81
CA ALA A 214 -15.19 -6.72 3.24
C ALA A 214 -14.10 -6.29 4.26
N GLN A 215 -14.51 -5.73 5.38
CA GLN A 215 -13.67 -5.18 6.43
C GLN A 215 -14.16 -5.64 7.80
N THR A 216 -13.26 -5.60 8.77
CA THR A 216 -13.58 -5.87 10.17
C THR A 216 -13.69 -4.58 10.97
N LEU A 217 -14.62 -4.55 11.92
CA LEU A 217 -14.76 -3.46 12.88
C LEU A 217 -13.65 -3.57 13.94
N LEU A 218 -12.72 -2.63 13.93
CA LEU A 218 -11.62 -2.57 14.88
C LEU A 218 -12.06 -1.92 16.19
N GLU A 219 -12.85 -0.86 16.10
CA GLU A 219 -13.55 -0.20 17.20
C GLU A 219 -14.67 0.69 16.64
N ALA A 220 -15.40 1.41 17.49
CA ALA A 220 -16.57 2.18 17.05
C ALA A 220 -16.20 3.21 15.98
N GLY A 221 -16.60 2.94 14.73
CA GLY A 221 -16.33 3.81 13.57
C GLY A 221 -14.96 3.61 12.92
N VAL A 222 -14.14 2.67 13.39
CA VAL A 222 -12.83 2.35 12.82
C VAL A 222 -12.83 0.93 12.26
N TYR A 223 -12.41 0.81 11.01
CA TYR A 223 -12.41 -0.42 10.25
C TYR A 223 -11.02 -0.74 9.71
N GLY A 224 -10.77 -2.01 9.51
CA GLY A 224 -9.52 -2.51 8.94
C GLY A 224 -9.72 -3.72 8.05
N MET A 225 -8.68 -4.09 7.33
CA MET A 225 -8.62 -5.32 6.54
C MET A 225 -8.64 -6.53 7.48
N TRP A 226 -9.33 -7.60 7.09
CA TRP A 226 -9.35 -8.85 7.84
C TRP A 226 -7.96 -9.48 7.87
N ALA A 227 -7.42 -9.74 9.06
CA ALA A 227 -6.17 -10.49 9.22
C ALA A 227 -6.40 -12.00 9.07
N GLY A 228 -5.37 -12.74 8.67
CA GLY A 228 -5.36 -14.20 8.80
C GLY A 228 -5.19 -14.99 7.51
N ASP A 229 -4.99 -14.34 6.36
CA ASP A 229 -4.75 -15.02 5.07
C ASP A 229 -3.28 -15.45 4.99
N ALA A 230 -2.87 -16.37 5.86
CA ALA A 230 -1.50 -16.87 5.94
C ALA A 230 -1.10 -17.68 4.70
N ALA A 231 -2.08 -18.23 3.98
CA ALA A 231 -1.87 -18.93 2.72
C ALA A 231 -1.77 -17.98 1.50
N GLY A 232 -2.19 -16.72 1.63
CA GLY A 232 -2.23 -15.74 0.55
C GLY A 232 -3.18 -16.10 -0.58
N ASN A 233 -4.30 -16.76 -0.27
CA ASN A 233 -5.25 -17.30 -1.24
C ASN A 233 -6.59 -16.56 -1.27
N GLY A 234 -6.72 -15.44 -0.54
CA GLY A 234 -7.94 -14.65 -0.48
C GLY A 234 -9.01 -15.25 0.41
N ASN A 235 -8.68 -16.23 1.27
CA ASN A 235 -9.60 -16.78 2.25
C ASN A 235 -8.92 -16.90 3.61
N VAL A 236 -9.66 -16.59 4.67
CA VAL A 236 -9.28 -16.89 6.04
C VAL A 236 -10.13 -18.06 6.53
N ILE A 237 -9.46 -19.18 6.79
CA ILE A 237 -10.06 -20.45 7.16
C ILE A 237 -9.37 -20.97 8.42
N ASN A 238 -10.14 -21.09 9.50
CA ASN A 238 -9.61 -21.59 10.78
C ASN A 238 -9.58 -23.13 10.83
N ALA A 239 -10.60 -23.82 10.30
CA ALA A 239 -10.67 -25.28 10.33
C ALA A 239 -11.22 -25.86 9.03
N GLY A 240 -10.64 -26.99 8.59
CA GLY A 240 -11.02 -27.69 7.37
C GLY A 240 -9.88 -27.77 6.35
N PRO A 241 -10.15 -28.29 5.14
CA PRO A 241 -9.17 -28.30 4.05
C PRO A 241 -8.75 -26.88 3.67
N GLY A 242 -7.46 -26.67 3.44
CA GLY A 242 -6.93 -25.36 3.03
C GLY A 242 -6.90 -24.29 4.12
N ASN A 243 -6.99 -24.67 5.41
CA ASN A 243 -6.93 -23.72 6.52
C ASN A 243 -5.59 -22.97 6.63
N ASP A 244 -5.64 -21.74 7.15
CA ASP A 244 -4.51 -20.84 7.37
C ASP A 244 -3.69 -21.18 8.62
N VAL A 245 -4.25 -22.00 9.52
CA VAL A 245 -3.56 -22.53 10.71
C VAL A 245 -2.40 -23.45 10.31
N ASN A 246 -2.56 -24.23 9.23
CA ASN A 246 -1.57 -25.18 8.77
C ASN A 246 -0.28 -24.51 8.26
N PRO A 247 -0.30 -23.50 7.37
CA PRO A 247 0.89 -22.73 7.01
C PRO A 247 1.66 -22.19 8.22
N ILE A 248 0.96 -21.63 9.22
CA ILE A 248 1.56 -21.12 10.46
C ILE A 248 2.29 -22.26 11.21
N LEU A 249 1.61 -23.38 11.45
CA LEU A 249 2.20 -24.52 12.15
C LEU A 249 3.39 -25.12 11.37
N ILE A 250 3.27 -25.24 10.05
CA ILE A 250 4.34 -25.75 9.19
C ILE A 250 5.56 -24.82 9.26
N LYS A 251 5.37 -23.50 9.17
CA LYS A 251 6.47 -22.52 9.29
C LYS A 251 7.22 -22.71 10.60
N VAL A 252 6.51 -22.87 11.72
CA VAL A 252 7.11 -23.09 13.05
C VAL A 252 7.87 -24.41 13.13
N LEU A 253 7.26 -25.51 12.68
CA LEU A 253 7.88 -26.84 12.79
C LEU A 253 9.02 -27.05 11.80
N ALA A 254 8.97 -26.42 10.64
CA ALA A 254 9.97 -26.54 9.59
C ALA A 254 11.16 -25.59 9.78
N ASP A 255 11.12 -24.69 10.77
CA ASP A 255 12.25 -23.82 11.06
C ASP A 255 13.50 -24.65 11.43
N ALA A 256 14.63 -24.34 10.79
CA ALA A 256 15.86 -25.10 10.94
C ALA A 256 16.41 -25.07 12.37
N ALA A 257 16.10 -24.02 13.15
CA ALA A 257 16.48 -23.91 14.55
C ALA A 257 15.50 -24.62 15.50
N ASN A 258 14.33 -25.05 15.02
CA ASN A 258 13.36 -25.83 15.80
C ASN A 258 13.64 -27.35 15.74
N ALA A 259 14.85 -27.75 16.14
CA ALA A 259 15.30 -29.15 16.06
C ALA A 259 14.44 -30.17 16.83
N ASN A 260 13.65 -29.71 17.80
CA ASN A 260 12.77 -30.55 18.62
C ASN A 260 11.31 -30.59 18.12
N LEU A 261 10.99 -29.91 17.00
CA LEU A 261 9.63 -29.81 16.46
C LEU A 261 8.63 -29.30 17.51
N SER A 262 9.03 -28.29 18.29
CA SER A 262 8.18 -27.66 19.30
C SER A 262 7.17 -26.74 18.62
N ALA A 263 5.87 -26.97 18.85
CA ALA A 263 4.81 -26.09 18.35
C ALA A 263 4.81 -24.70 19.03
N ASN A 264 5.45 -24.57 20.19
CA ASN A 264 5.61 -23.29 20.90
C ASN A 264 6.92 -22.57 20.50
N TYR A 265 7.65 -23.08 19.50
CA TYR A 265 8.82 -22.37 18.98
C TYR A 265 8.38 -21.09 18.28
N ILE A 266 9.16 -20.02 18.44
CA ILE A 266 8.87 -18.70 17.88
C ILE A 266 9.80 -18.52 16.68
N VAL A 267 9.22 -18.26 15.50
CA VAL A 267 9.99 -17.97 14.30
C VAL A 267 9.98 -16.47 14.05
N GLU A 268 11.11 -15.81 14.26
CA GLU A 268 11.26 -14.38 13.99
C GLU A 268 11.46 -14.13 12.48
N GLY A 269 10.81 -13.10 11.96
CA GLY A 269 11.09 -12.61 10.61
C GLY A 269 9.91 -12.04 9.86
N TYR A 270 10.19 -11.50 8.67
CA TYR A 270 9.18 -11.05 7.73
C TYR A 270 8.52 -12.24 7.04
N ALA A 271 7.32 -12.62 7.47
CA ALA A 271 6.62 -13.80 6.96
C ALA A 271 5.13 -13.53 6.68
N ALA A 272 4.58 -14.21 5.66
CA ALA A 272 3.14 -14.19 5.41
C ALA A 272 2.33 -14.83 6.56
N THR A 273 2.96 -15.70 7.34
CA THR A 273 2.34 -16.39 8.49
C THR A 273 2.29 -15.55 9.77
N ASP A 274 3.01 -14.43 9.83
CA ASP A 274 2.94 -13.43 10.90
C ASP A 274 1.74 -12.52 10.62
N VAL A 275 0.53 -13.02 10.87
CA VAL A 275 -0.74 -12.33 10.54
C VAL A 275 -1.09 -11.27 11.58
N ASN A 276 -0.48 -11.33 12.77
CA ASN A 276 -0.61 -10.31 13.79
C ASN A 276 0.39 -9.15 13.60
N MET A 277 1.34 -9.27 12.66
CA MET A 277 2.31 -8.24 12.26
C MET A 277 3.30 -7.83 13.37
N ASP A 278 3.61 -8.74 14.29
CA ASP A 278 4.55 -8.48 15.38
C ASP A 278 6.00 -8.93 15.06
N GLY A 279 6.23 -9.54 13.90
CA GLY A 279 7.53 -10.06 13.47
C GLY A 279 7.85 -11.45 14.00
N GLU A 280 6.89 -12.15 14.61
CA GLU A 280 7.02 -13.50 15.16
C GLU A 280 5.89 -14.38 14.62
N THR A 281 6.22 -15.47 13.91
CA THR A 281 5.24 -16.52 13.63
C THR A 281 5.19 -17.50 14.81
N ILE A 282 4.03 -17.59 15.46
CA ILE A 282 3.78 -18.43 16.64
C ILE A 282 2.55 -19.30 16.37
N ALA A 283 2.71 -20.62 16.47
CA ALA A 283 1.62 -21.58 16.28
C ALA A 283 0.89 -21.94 17.58
N ALA A 284 1.58 -21.87 18.72
CA ALA A 284 1.00 -22.16 20.03
C ALA A 284 1.70 -21.37 21.14
N GLY A 285 0.91 -20.87 22.10
CA GLY A 285 1.37 -19.98 23.17
C GLY A 285 0.59 -18.67 23.24
N PRO A 286 0.97 -17.73 24.12
CA PRO A 286 0.41 -16.38 24.14
C PRO A 286 0.64 -15.65 22.81
N SER A 287 -0.26 -14.72 22.46
CA SER A 287 -0.14 -13.85 21.28
C SER A 287 0.02 -14.56 19.93
N ASN A 288 -0.33 -15.85 19.84
CA ASN A 288 -0.11 -16.63 18.62
C ASN A 288 -0.98 -16.19 17.42
N ASP A 289 -0.47 -16.42 16.21
CA ASP A 289 -1.12 -16.11 14.94
C ASP A 289 -2.39 -16.92 14.69
N VAL A 290 -2.44 -18.15 15.20
CA VAL A 290 -3.59 -19.04 15.08
C VAL A 290 -4.83 -18.41 15.72
N ASN A 291 -4.68 -17.71 16.84
CA ASN A 291 -5.77 -17.00 17.49
C ASN A 291 -6.25 -15.81 16.65
N THR A 292 -5.36 -15.13 15.91
CA THR A 292 -5.74 -14.06 14.99
C THR A 292 -6.62 -14.60 13.87
N VAL A 293 -6.24 -15.73 13.25
CA VAL A 293 -7.07 -16.45 12.26
C VAL A 293 -8.43 -16.83 12.85
N LEU A 294 -8.43 -17.42 14.05
CA LEU A 294 -9.65 -17.83 14.75
C LEU A 294 -10.59 -16.65 15.00
N ILE A 295 -10.06 -15.53 15.50
CA ILE A 295 -10.83 -14.32 15.80
C ILE A 295 -11.50 -13.82 14.52
N SER A 296 -10.74 -13.65 13.43
CA SER A 296 -11.30 -13.21 12.13
C SER A 296 -12.49 -14.07 11.69
N VAL A 297 -12.36 -15.40 11.77
CA VAL A 297 -13.44 -16.32 11.39
C VAL A 297 -14.66 -16.23 12.32
N PHE A 298 -14.44 -16.15 13.63
CA PHE A 298 -15.53 -16.17 14.61
C PHE A 298 -16.26 -14.84 14.75
N THR A 299 -15.57 -13.72 14.51
CA THR A 299 -16.15 -12.38 14.60
C THR A 299 -16.74 -11.90 13.28
N HIS A 300 -16.57 -12.65 12.19
CA HIS A 300 -17.19 -12.31 10.91
C HIS A 300 -18.72 -12.24 11.04
N PRO A 301 -19.38 -11.13 10.65
CA PRO A 301 -20.83 -10.97 10.84
C PRO A 301 -21.67 -12.06 10.17
N GLY A 302 -21.21 -12.57 9.02
CA GLY A 302 -21.82 -13.70 8.33
C GLY A 302 -21.72 -15.05 9.07
N ASN A 303 -20.82 -15.21 10.04
CA ASN A 303 -20.64 -16.44 10.84
C ASN A 303 -21.54 -16.48 12.08
N SER A 304 -22.86 -16.32 11.87
CA SER A 304 -23.85 -16.23 12.96
C SER A 304 -23.96 -17.46 13.86
N SER A 305 -23.42 -18.61 13.45
CA SER A 305 -23.42 -19.86 14.23
C SER A 305 -22.08 -20.17 14.91
N TYR A 306 -21.09 -19.28 14.79
CA TYR A 306 -19.72 -19.48 15.28
C TYR A 306 -19.09 -20.79 14.77
N ALA A 307 -19.35 -21.13 13.51
CA ALA A 307 -18.82 -22.31 12.87
C ALA A 307 -17.31 -22.15 12.66
N ALA A 308 -16.51 -23.07 13.21
CA ALA A 308 -15.06 -23.02 13.12
C ALA A 308 -14.51 -23.24 11.69
N ASN A 309 -15.33 -23.83 10.82
CA ASN A 309 -15.06 -24.05 9.40
C ASN A 309 -15.76 -23.04 8.48
N TYR A 310 -16.27 -21.93 9.02
CA TYR A 310 -16.70 -20.81 8.21
C TYR A 310 -15.50 -20.23 7.45
N ILE A 311 -15.74 -19.79 6.23
CA ILE A 311 -14.72 -19.22 5.34
C ILE A 311 -15.01 -17.73 5.24
N VAL A 312 -14.05 -16.90 5.64
CA VAL A 312 -14.07 -15.47 5.34
C VAL A 312 -13.35 -15.27 4.02
N SER A 313 -14.05 -14.84 2.97
CA SER A 313 -13.47 -14.66 1.64
C SER A 313 -13.24 -13.19 1.33
N GLU A 314 -12.14 -12.88 0.66
CA GLU A 314 -11.88 -11.54 0.14
C GLU A 314 -13.03 -11.08 -0.75
N GLN A 315 -13.41 -9.81 -0.60
CA GLN A 315 -14.48 -9.20 -1.39
C GLN A 315 -13.87 -8.46 -2.58
N LEU A 316 -13.26 -9.22 -3.47
CA LEU A 316 -12.58 -8.69 -4.65
C LEU A 316 -12.90 -9.53 -5.89
N PRO A 317 -13.34 -8.94 -7.00
CA PRO A 317 -13.58 -9.67 -8.24
C PRO A 317 -12.29 -10.29 -8.80
N THR A 318 -12.36 -11.53 -9.24
CA THR A 318 -11.28 -12.23 -9.93
C THR A 318 -11.68 -12.54 -11.37
N ALA A 319 -10.69 -12.58 -12.26
CA ALA A 319 -10.94 -13.03 -13.63
C ALA A 319 -11.38 -14.51 -13.62
N PRO A 320 -12.38 -14.89 -14.44
CA PRO A 320 -12.90 -16.25 -14.51
C PRO A 320 -11.90 -17.27 -15.07
#